data_AF-A0A816JR67-F1
#
_entry.id   AF-A0A816JR67-F1
#
_cell.length_a   1.000
_cell.length_b   1.000
_cell.length_c   1.000
_cell.angle_alpha   90.00
_cell.angle_beta   90.00
_cell.angle_gamma   90.00
#
_symmetry.space_group_name_H-M   'P 1'
#
loop_
_entity.id
_entity.type
_entity.pdbx_description
1 polymer ?
#
loop_
_entity_poly.entity_id
_entity_poly.type
_entity_poly.pdbx_seq_one_letter_code
_entity_poly.pdbx_strand_id
1 'polypeptide(L)' 'MVLVDEEGTRIHAQVEEDLSKPHQKFLKEGQAVIINVFQLKDYLEEFRTNPYPYKIGFF' A
#
# COMPACT_ATOMS: atom_id res chain seq x y z
N MET A 1 4.91 -0.19 2.67
CA MET A 1 5.35 0.42 1.39
C MET A 1 4.47 1.63 1.09
N VAL A 2 4.82 2.45 0.09
CA VAL A 2 4.00 3.57 -0.38
C VAL A 2 3.73 3.37 -1.86
N LEU A 3 2.45 3.43 -2.25
CA LEU A 3 2.02 3.41 -3.63
C LEU A 3 1.79 4.86 -4.10
N VAL A 4 2.04 5.11 -5.38
CA VAL A 4 1.86 6.41 -6.01
C VAL A 4 1.10 6.21 -7.32
N ASP A 5 0.06 7.00 -7.55
CA ASP A 5 -0.68 6.99 -8.82
C ASP A 5 -0.11 7.99 -9.84
N GLU A 6 -0.78 8.13 -10.99
CA GLU A 6 -0.35 9.02 -12.07
C GLU A 6 -0.40 10.51 -11.69
N GLU A 7 -1.23 10.88 -10.71
CA GLU A 7 -1.36 12.26 -10.22
C GLU A 7 -0.32 12.58 -9.13
N GLY A 8 0.47 11.59 -8.70
CA GLY A 8 1.44 11.72 -7.62
C GLY A 8 0.81 11.54 -6.24
N THR A 9 -0.45 11.13 -6.15
CA THR A 9 -1.13 10.84 -4.90
C THR A 9 -0.49 9.62 -4.26
N ARG A 10 -0.11 9.76 -2.98
CA ARG A 10 0.58 8.72 -2.22
C ARG A 10 -0.39 8.02 -1.29
N ILE A 11 -0.27 6.71 -1.14
CA ILE A 11 -1.00 5.95 -0.10
C ILE A 11 -0.10 4.90 0.54
N HIS A 12 -0.19 4.76 1.86
CA HIS A 12 0.51 3.70 2.56
C HIS A 12 -0.17 2.36 2.27
N ALA A 13 0.66 1.33 2.08
CA ALA A 13 0.19 -0.03 1.92
C ALA A 13 1.00 -0.99 2.80
N GLN A 14 0.31 -1.95 3.41
CA GLN A 14 0.87 -2.95 4.30
C GLN A 14 0.51 -4.35 3.82
N VAL A 15 1.52 -5.21 3.72
CA VAL A 15 1.34 -6.64 3.48
C VAL A 15 1.44 -7.34 4.83
N GLU A 16 0.54 -8.28 5.11
CA GLU A 16 0.64 -9.12 6.29
C GLU A 16 1.93 -9.95 6.27
N GLU A 17 2.50 -10.20 7.46
CA GLU A 17 3.87 -10.74 7.58
C GLU A 17 4.02 -12.10 6.88
N ASP A 18 3.01 -12.96 7.00
CA ASP A 18 2.94 -14.28 6.38
C ASP A 18 2.90 -14.22 4.84
N LEU A 19 2.47 -13.09 4.28
CA LEU A 19 2.29 -12.87 2.85
C LEU A 19 3.36 -11.98 2.23
N SER A 20 4.32 -11.53 3.04
CA SER A 20 5.41 -10.64 2.62
C SER A 20 6.24 -11.23 1.48
N LYS A 21 6.66 -12.50 1.57
CA LYS A 21 7.53 -13.15 0.58
C LYS A 21 6.86 -13.33 -0.80
N PRO A 22 5.62 -13.85 -0.92
CA PRO A 22 4.93 -13.91 -2.20
C PRO A 22 4.73 -12.54 -2.84
N HIS A 23 4.33 -11.54 -2.05
CA HIS A 23 4.00 -10.21 -2.57
C HIS A 23 5.25 -9.42 -2.99
N GLN A 24 6.39 -9.57 -2.30
CA GLN A 24 7.65 -8.95 -2.72
C GLN A 24 8.11 -9.37 -4.13
N LYS A 25 7.68 -10.55 -4.60
CA LYS A 25 7.98 -10.99 -5.98
C LYS A 25 7.27 -10.13 -7.03
N PHE A 26 6.07 -9.64 -6.72
CA PHE A 26 5.19 -8.90 -7.62
C PHE A 26 5.23 -7.38 -7.41
N LEU A 27 5.45 -6.94 -6.17
CA LEU A 27 5.52 -5.54 -5.77
C LEU A 27 6.97 -5.09 -5.78
N LYS A 28 7.46 -4.73 -6.98
CA LYS A 28 8.81 -4.19 -7.19
C LYS A 28 8.77 -2.67 -7.27
N GLU A 29 9.73 -2.02 -6.65
CA GLU A 29 9.85 -0.56 -6.70
C GLU A 29 10.03 -0.06 -8.14
N GLY A 30 9.39 1.07 -8.46
CA GLY A 30 9.41 1.66 -9.80
C GLY A 30 8.50 0.98 -10.83
N GLN A 31 7.82 -0.11 -10.47
CA GLN A 31 6.88 -0.79 -11.36
C GLN A 31 5.44 -0.33 -11.12
N ALA A 32 4.73 -0.01 -12.20
CA ALA A 32 3.27 0.17 -12.16
C ALA A 32 2.58 -1.20 -12.09
N VAL A 33 1.63 -1.35 -11.16
CA VAL A 33 0.88 -2.59 -10.94
C VAL A 33 -0.60 -2.29 -10.76
N ILE A 34 -1.45 -3.24 -11.12
CA ILE A 34 -2.90 -3.19 -10.85
C ILE A 34 -3.17 -4.03 -9.60
N ILE A 35 -3.85 -3.44 -8.61
CA ILE A 35 -4.24 -4.09 -7.36
C ILE A 35 -5.76 -4.15 -7.31
N ASN A 36 -6.33 -5.34 -7.46
CA ASN A 36 -7.79 -5.52 -7.48
C ASN A 36 -8.37 -5.93 -6.12
N VAL A 37 -7.60 -6.68 -5.32
CA VAL A 37 -8.07 -7.24 -4.05
C VAL A 37 -7.25 -6.64 -2.92
N PHE A 38 -7.89 -5.82 -2.12
CA PHE A 38 -7.29 -5.19 -0.95
C PHE A 38 -8.36 -4.82 0.08
N GLN A 39 -7.93 -4.52 1.29
CA GLN A 39 -8.76 -3.94 2.34
C GLN A 39 -8.30 -2.51 2.62
N LEU A 40 -9.24 -1.64 3.00
CA LEU A 40 -8.92 -0.37 3.64
C LEU A 40 -8.83 -0.61 5.14
N LYS A 41 -7.67 -0.32 5.72
CA LYS A 41 -7.42 -0.39 7.16
C LYS A 41 -7.27 1.03 7.69
N ASP A 42 -7.75 1.29 8.90
CA ASP A 42 -7.60 2.58 9.54
C ASP A 42 -6.12 2.97 9.63
N TYR A 43 -5.84 4.23 9.33
CA TYR A 43 -4.52 4.81 9.41
C TYR A 43 -4.61 6.15 10.11
N LEU A 44 -4.66 6.06 11.44
CA LEU A 44 -4.82 7.18 12.37
C LEU A 44 -3.51 7.55 13.08
N GLU A 45 -2.38 7.00 12.62
CA GLU A 45 -1.08 7.33 13.20
C GLU A 45 -0.74 8.81 12.95
N GLU A 46 -0.01 9.42 13.88
CA GLU A 46 0.42 10.83 13.78
C GLU A 46 1.37 11.06 12.60
N PHE A 47 2.12 10.03 12.19
CA PHE A 47 3.06 10.11 11.09
C PHE A 47 2.46 9.52 9.80
N ARG A 48 1.92 10.39 8.94
CA ARG A 48 1.36 10.00 7.64
C ARG A 48 1.95 10.86 6.53
N THR A 49 2.28 10.21 5.42
CA THR A 49 2.78 10.90 4.21
C THR A 49 1.66 11.25 3.22
N ASN A 50 0.40 11.05 3.60
CA ASN A 50 -0.78 11.32 2.79
C ASN A 50 -1.97 11.79 3.65
N PRO A 51 -2.97 12.48 3.06
CA PRO A 51 -4.09 13.04 3.80
C PRO A 51 -5.19 12.02 4.16
N TYR A 52 -5.10 10.77 3.71
CA TYR A 52 -6.17 9.80 3.90
C TYR A 52 -6.19 9.24 5.33
N PRO A 53 -7.40 9.01 5.90
CA PRO A 53 -7.57 8.36 7.20
C PRO A 53 -7.37 6.83 7.15
N TYR A 54 -6.91 6.29 6.02
CA TYR A 54 -6.78 4.86 5.78
C TYR A 54 -5.50 4.50 5.01
N LYS A 55 -5.16 3.22 5.06
CA LYS A 55 -4.09 2.58 4.29
C LYS A 55 -4.60 1.32 3.61
N ILE A 56 -3.91 0.89 2.57
CA ILE A 56 -4.18 -0.37 1.87
C ILE A 56 -3.61 -1.54 2.69
N GLY A 57 -4.40 -2.58 2.91
CA GLY A 57 -4.00 -3.85 3.49
C GLY A 57 -4.10 -4.98 2.47
N PHE A 58 -3.01 -5.70 2.24
CA PHE A 58 -3.00 -6.95 1.49
C PHE A 58 -3.16 -8.14 2.42
N PHE A 59 -3.92 -9.13 1.99
CA PHE A 59 -4.28 -10.36 2.71
C PHE A 59 -4.28 -11.56 1.77
#